data_AF-A0A5C7QFM8-F1
#
_entry.id   AF-A0A5C7QFM8-F1
#
_cell.length_a   1.000
_cell.length_b   1.000
_cell.length_c   1.000
_cell.angle_alpha   90.00
_cell.angle_beta   90.00
_cell.angle_gamma   90.00
#
_symmetry.space_group_name_H-M   'P 1'
#
loop_
_entity.id
_entity.type
_entity.pdbx_description
1 polymer ?
#
loop_
_entity_poly.entity_id
_entity_poly.type
_entity_poly.pdbx_seq_one_letter_code
_entity_poly.pdbx_strand_id
1 'polypeptide(L)'
;DGAMVPWEGVPAAKLQEIAKSHLDVPAGAPKFANSIFAFVMNQARYDALPAELKKVIDANAGAEASAWAGGTGFDSVVAANHKLATDRGNVVNALSDAELARWIKASESVDDEWVKEVTAKGANGKALLDAARALIQQFDR
;
A
#
# COMPACT_ATOMS: atom_id res chain seq x y z
N ASP A 1 0.48 -0.70 -23.16
CA ASP A 1 1.06 0.25 -22.19
C ASP A 1 0.06 0.54 -21.08
N GLY A 2 0.53 0.80 -19.85
CA GLY A 2 -0.31 1.00 -18.67
C GLY A 2 0.50 1.40 -17.44
N ALA A 3 -0.18 1.53 -16.29
CA ALA A 3 0.44 1.82 -15.00
C ALA A 3 -0.23 0.98 -13.90
N MET A 4 0.55 0.60 -12.89
CA MET A 4 0.03 -0.03 -11.67
C MET A 4 -0.14 1.06 -10.62
N VAL A 5 -1.38 1.41 -10.34
CA VAL A 5 -1.77 2.40 -9.33
C VAL A 5 -2.96 1.87 -8.54
N PRO A 6 -3.08 2.24 -7.26
CA PRO A 6 -4.24 1.84 -6.49
C PRO A 6 -5.43 2.80 -6.75
N TRP A 7 -6.65 2.35 -6.41
CA TRP A 7 -7.89 3.04 -6.79
C TRP A 7 -8.04 4.42 -6.15
N GLU A 8 -7.49 4.66 -4.97
CA GLU A 8 -7.44 5.95 -4.29
C GLU A 8 -6.69 7.03 -5.09
N GLY A 9 -5.70 6.64 -5.91
CA GLY A 9 -4.92 7.56 -6.74
C GLY A 9 -5.52 7.85 -8.12
N VAL A 10 -6.44 7.01 -8.60
CA VAL A 10 -7.03 7.11 -9.95
C VAL A 10 -7.62 8.48 -10.26
N PRO A 11 -8.43 9.10 -9.38
CA PRO A 11 -9.11 10.36 -9.71
C PRO A 11 -8.15 11.54 -9.87
N ALA A 12 -7.06 11.58 -9.10
CA ALA A 12 -6.13 12.71 -9.04
C ALA A 12 -5.47 12.99 -10.41
N ALA A 13 -5.16 11.94 -11.16
CA ALA A 13 -4.60 12.02 -12.50
C ALA A 13 -5.62 11.71 -13.60
N LYS A 14 -6.92 11.63 -13.26
CA LYS A 14 -8.02 11.29 -14.17
C LYS A 14 -7.78 10.00 -14.96
N LEU A 15 -7.17 9.00 -14.33
CA LEU A 15 -6.76 7.77 -15.01
C LEU A 15 -7.96 6.97 -15.53
N GLN A 16 -9.11 7.10 -14.88
CA GLN A 16 -10.39 6.55 -15.35
C GLN A 16 -10.87 7.15 -16.68
N GLU A 17 -10.39 8.34 -17.07
CA GLU A 17 -10.70 8.95 -18.37
C GLU A 17 -9.74 8.45 -19.46
N ILE A 18 -8.51 8.13 -19.08
CA ILE A 18 -7.40 7.76 -19.97
C ILE A 18 -7.41 6.25 -20.22
N ALA A 19 -7.34 5.44 -19.17
CA ALA A 19 -7.34 3.98 -19.25
C ALA A 19 -8.76 3.44 -19.44
N LYS A 20 -8.93 2.56 -20.44
CA LYS A 20 -10.23 1.95 -20.78
C LYS A 20 -10.41 0.55 -20.20
N SER A 21 -9.32 -0.09 -19.80
CA SER A 21 -9.30 -1.42 -19.20
C SER A 21 -8.49 -1.39 -17.91
N HIS A 22 -8.98 -2.12 -16.91
CA HIS A 22 -8.41 -2.24 -15.58
C HIS A 22 -8.37 -3.72 -15.20
N LEU A 23 -7.34 -4.10 -14.44
CA LEU A 23 -7.14 -5.45 -13.96
C LEU A 23 -6.87 -5.41 -12.46
N ASP A 24 -7.61 -6.20 -11.69
CA ASP A 24 -7.46 -6.32 -10.24
C ASP A 24 -7.32 -7.79 -9.83
N VAL A 25 -7.02 -8.02 -8.56
CA VAL A 25 -7.09 -9.34 -7.92
C VAL A 25 -8.55 -9.72 -7.62
N PRO A 26 -8.87 -11.00 -7.39
CA PRO A 26 -10.16 -11.42 -6.85
C PRO A 26 -10.53 -10.64 -5.58
N ALA A 27 -11.82 -10.43 -5.35
CA ALA A 27 -12.31 -9.81 -4.13
C ALA A 27 -11.84 -10.62 -2.89
N GLY A 28 -11.26 -9.93 -1.91
CA GLY A 28 -10.72 -10.56 -0.70
C GLY A 28 -9.31 -11.14 -0.84
N ALA A 29 -8.72 -11.15 -2.04
CA ALA A 29 -7.32 -11.53 -2.22
C ALA A 29 -6.37 -10.36 -1.89
N PRO A 30 -5.14 -10.64 -1.44
CA PRO A 30 -4.10 -9.62 -1.32
C PRO A 30 -3.87 -8.89 -2.64
N LYS A 31 -3.65 -7.58 -2.57
CA LYS A 31 -3.34 -6.75 -3.76
C LYS A 31 -1.96 -7.10 -4.32
N PHE A 32 -1.72 -6.78 -5.60
CA PHE A 32 -0.47 -7.10 -6.32
C PHE A 32 0.79 -6.58 -5.64
N ALA A 33 0.72 -5.36 -5.12
CA ALA A 33 1.82 -4.70 -4.43
C ALA A 33 1.25 -3.58 -3.54
N ASN A 34 2.10 -3.06 -2.64
CA ASN A 34 1.80 -1.85 -1.88
C ASN A 34 3.02 -0.91 -1.88
N SER A 35 2.77 0.38 -1.73
CA SER A 35 3.80 1.41 -1.55
C SER A 35 3.76 1.92 -0.12
N ILE A 36 4.94 2.11 0.49
CA ILE A 36 5.04 2.66 1.84
C ILE A 36 5.02 4.19 1.79
N PHE A 37 4.06 4.78 2.49
CA PHE A 37 3.98 6.24 2.69
C PHE A 37 4.52 6.59 4.07
N ALA A 38 5.36 7.61 4.14
CA ALA A 38 5.89 8.12 5.40
C ALA A 38 5.44 9.57 5.59
N PHE A 39 4.64 9.82 6.63
CA PHE A 39 4.32 11.18 7.05
C PHE A 39 5.33 11.61 8.10
N VAL A 40 6.26 12.48 7.71
CA VAL A 40 7.46 12.80 8.49
C VAL A 40 7.56 14.29 8.79
N MET A 41 8.08 14.61 9.98
CA MET A 41 8.37 15.97 10.41
C MET A 41 9.88 16.20 10.46
N ASN A 42 10.32 17.41 10.10
CA ASN A 42 11.72 17.79 10.28
C ASN A 42 12.09 17.79 11.78
N GLN A 43 13.15 17.07 12.14
CA GLN A 43 13.56 16.89 13.55
C GLN A 43 13.84 18.22 14.25
N ALA A 44 14.61 19.12 13.64
CA ALA A 44 14.94 20.41 14.26
C ALA A 44 13.69 21.29 14.49
N ARG A 45 12.69 21.18 13.61
CA ARG A 45 11.39 21.87 13.80
C ARG A 45 10.58 21.25 14.93
N TYR A 46 10.55 19.93 15.02
CA TYR A 46 9.91 19.24 16.14
C TYR A 46 10.59 19.62 17.46
N ASP A 47 11.92 19.57 17.52
CA ASP A 47 12.71 19.86 18.73
C ASP A 47 12.52 21.28 19.23
N ALA A 48 12.32 22.24 18.33
CA ALA A 48 12.07 23.65 18.64
C ALA A 48 10.65 23.93 19.16
N LEU A 49 9.72 22.96 19.11
CA LEU A 49 8.37 23.14 19.64
C LEU A 49 8.37 23.21 21.18
N PRO A 50 7.52 24.06 21.79
CA PRO A 50 7.19 23.96 23.20
C PRO A 50 6.66 22.56 23.57
N ALA A 51 6.90 22.14 24.81
CA ALA A 51 6.53 20.79 25.29
C ALA A 51 5.04 20.46 25.06
N GLU A 52 4.14 21.43 25.28
CA GLU A 52 2.70 21.23 25.07
C GLU A 52 2.36 20.95 23.59
N LEU A 53 3.09 21.55 22.64
CA LEU A 53 2.86 21.28 21.21
C LEU A 53 3.50 19.97 20.76
N LYS A 54 4.65 19.59 21.31
CA LYS A 54 5.23 18.25 21.09
C LYS A 54 4.24 17.17 21.50
N LYS A 55 3.63 17.32 22.67
CA LYS A 55 2.61 16.41 23.18
C LYS A 55 1.44 16.24 22.21
N VAL A 56 1.00 17.31 21.54
CA VAL A 56 -0.06 17.23 20.52
C VAL A 56 0.41 16.44 19.29
N ILE A 57 1.62 16.70 18.80
CA ILE A 57 2.18 15.94 17.67
C ILE A 57 2.31 14.46 18.02
N ASP A 58 2.87 14.15 19.19
CA ASP A 58 3.08 12.77 19.65
C ASP A 58 1.74 12.02 19.80
N ALA A 59 0.70 12.71 20.28
CA ALA A 59 -0.64 12.15 20.41
C ALA A 59 -1.34 11.89 19.06
N ASN A 60 -0.82 12.43 17.95
CA ASN A 60 -1.36 12.25 16.60
C ASN A 60 -0.35 11.58 15.64
N ALA A 61 0.62 10.86 16.20
CA ALA A 61 1.65 10.13 15.46
C ALA A 61 1.61 8.62 15.80
N GLY A 62 2.53 7.86 15.21
CA GLY A 62 2.69 6.44 15.52
C GLY A 62 1.67 5.51 14.84
N ALA A 63 1.49 4.34 15.44
CA ALA A 63 0.74 3.24 14.83
C ALA A 63 -0.75 3.55 14.64
N GLU A 64 -1.39 4.22 15.60
CA GLU A 64 -2.81 4.59 15.51
C GLU A 64 -3.06 5.58 14.39
N ALA A 65 -2.21 6.62 14.27
CA ALA A 65 -2.30 7.58 13.17
C ALA A 65 -2.05 6.91 11.80
N SER A 66 -1.12 5.96 11.74
CA SER A 66 -0.83 5.18 10.53
C SER A 66 -2.03 4.32 10.12
N ALA A 67 -2.67 3.64 11.08
CA ALA A 67 -3.87 2.83 10.84
C ALA A 67 -5.07 3.69 10.43
N TRP A 68 -5.26 4.86 11.07
CA TRP A 68 -6.29 5.82 10.68
C TRP A 68 -6.08 6.31 9.24
N ALA A 69 -4.85 6.67 8.88
CA ALA A 69 -4.52 7.15 7.55
C ALA A 69 -4.80 6.07 6.49
N GLY A 70 -4.34 4.83 6.71
CA GLY A 70 -4.60 3.70 5.82
C GLY A 70 -6.10 3.42 5.64
N GLY A 71 -6.83 3.25 6.75
CA GLY A 71 -8.26 2.93 6.68
C GLY A 71 -9.10 4.05 6.08
N THR A 72 -8.85 5.31 6.44
CA THR A 72 -9.68 6.44 6.01
C THR A 72 -9.27 6.94 4.63
N GLY A 73 -7.98 7.18 4.41
CA GLY A 73 -7.46 7.81 3.19
C GLY A 73 -7.28 6.85 2.02
N PHE A 74 -7.09 5.56 2.29
CA PHE A 74 -6.82 4.56 1.26
C PHE A 74 -7.99 3.59 1.13
N ASP A 75 -8.27 2.77 2.15
CA ASP A 75 -9.23 1.67 2.02
C ASP A 75 -10.68 2.14 1.81
N SER A 76 -11.14 3.12 2.61
CA SER A 76 -12.55 3.52 2.61
C SER A 76 -13.03 4.16 1.29
N VAL A 77 -12.09 4.65 0.47
CA VAL A 77 -12.38 5.36 -0.79
C VAL A 77 -12.30 4.47 -2.02
N VAL A 78 -11.75 3.25 -1.91
CA VAL A 78 -11.52 2.33 -3.04
C VAL A 78 -12.81 2.08 -3.82
N ALA A 79 -13.91 1.72 -3.13
CA ALA A 79 -15.16 1.38 -3.80
C ALA A 79 -15.75 2.55 -4.60
N ALA A 80 -15.70 3.76 -4.03
CA ALA A 80 -16.19 4.97 -4.70
C ALA A 80 -15.35 5.30 -5.93
N ASN A 81 -14.02 5.19 -5.84
CA ASN A 81 -13.14 5.50 -6.95
C ASN A 81 -13.14 4.43 -8.05
N HIS A 82 -13.27 3.16 -7.68
CA HIS A 82 -13.52 2.08 -8.62
C HIS A 82 -14.81 2.36 -9.43
N LYS A 83 -15.87 2.82 -8.76
CA LYS A 83 -17.15 3.15 -9.41
C LYS A 83 -17.00 4.23 -10.48
N LEU A 84 -16.07 5.19 -10.31
CA LEU A 84 -15.81 6.22 -11.33
C LEU A 84 -15.35 5.62 -12.66
N ALA A 85 -14.63 4.50 -12.65
CA ALA A 85 -14.24 3.82 -13.89
C ALA A 85 -15.43 3.05 -14.49
N THR A 86 -16.17 2.30 -13.67
CA THR A 86 -17.31 1.49 -14.16
C THR A 86 -18.46 2.35 -14.68
N ASP A 87 -18.74 3.50 -14.04
CA ASP A 87 -19.77 4.44 -14.49
C ASP A 87 -19.47 5.06 -15.86
N ARG A 88 -18.20 5.04 -16.27
CA ARG A 88 -17.76 5.46 -17.60
C ARG A 88 -17.80 4.34 -18.64
N GLY A 89 -18.21 3.14 -18.25
CA GLY A 89 -18.20 1.95 -19.10
C GLY A 89 -16.81 1.38 -19.34
N ASN A 90 -15.82 1.71 -18.49
CA ASN A 90 -14.52 1.04 -18.58
C ASN A 90 -14.65 -0.44 -18.22
N VAL A 91 -13.82 -1.28 -18.83
CA VAL A 91 -13.74 -2.71 -18.51
C VAL A 91 -12.90 -2.87 -17.24
N VAL A 92 -13.44 -3.51 -16.21
CA VAL A 92 -12.69 -3.90 -15.02
C VAL A 92 -12.78 -5.40 -14.86
N ASN A 93 -11.63 -6.08 -14.96
CA ASN A 93 -11.53 -7.52 -14.81
C ASN A 93 -10.80 -7.86 -13.51
N ALA A 94 -11.18 -8.97 -12.89
CA ALA A 94 -10.38 -9.60 -11.84
C ALA A 94 -9.66 -10.82 -12.41
N LEU A 95 -8.45 -11.09 -11.94
CA LEU A 95 -7.78 -12.36 -12.20
C LEU A 95 -8.62 -13.53 -11.67
N SER A 96 -8.51 -14.69 -12.29
CA SER A 96 -8.95 -15.94 -11.66
C SER A 96 -7.95 -16.37 -10.59
N ASP A 97 -8.37 -17.17 -9.61
CA ASP A 97 -7.47 -17.70 -8.59
C ASP A 97 -6.29 -18.49 -9.19
N ALA A 98 -6.55 -19.24 -10.26
CA ALA A 98 -5.51 -19.98 -10.98
C ALA A 98 -4.49 -19.03 -11.64
N GLU A 99 -4.95 -17.91 -12.20
CA GLU A 99 -4.05 -16.93 -12.80
C GLU A 99 -3.27 -16.15 -11.76
N LEU A 100 -3.92 -15.76 -10.66
CA LEU A 100 -3.23 -15.13 -9.53
C LEU A 100 -2.14 -16.06 -8.96
N ALA A 101 -2.42 -17.35 -8.80
CA ALA A 101 -1.41 -18.32 -8.36
C ALA A 101 -0.22 -18.44 -9.32
N ARG A 102 -0.46 -18.36 -10.64
CA ARG A 102 0.62 -18.30 -11.64
C ARG A 102 1.49 -17.06 -11.46
N TRP A 103 0.88 -15.90 -11.19
CA TRP A 103 1.61 -14.65 -10.98
C TRP A 103 2.44 -14.68 -9.70
N ILE A 104 1.87 -15.15 -8.59
CA ILE A 104 2.59 -15.32 -7.31
C ILE A 104 3.83 -16.19 -7.51
N LYS A 105 3.69 -17.32 -8.22
CA LYS A 105 4.83 -18.20 -8.53
C LYS A 105 5.87 -17.51 -9.41
N ALA A 106 5.43 -16.75 -10.42
CA ALA A 106 6.33 -16.03 -11.31
C ALA A 106 7.13 -14.93 -10.59
N SER A 107 6.63 -14.41 -9.47
CA SER A 107 7.28 -13.37 -8.66
C SER A 107 7.98 -13.90 -7.40
N GLU A 108 8.05 -15.21 -7.17
CA GLU A 108 8.54 -15.77 -5.90
C GLU A 108 10.01 -15.41 -5.58
N SER A 109 10.83 -15.15 -6.61
CA SER A 109 12.24 -14.79 -6.41
C SER A 109 12.44 -13.38 -5.83
N VAL A 110 11.44 -12.51 -5.91
CA VAL A 110 11.56 -11.10 -5.46
C VAL A 110 11.88 -11.02 -3.97
N ASP A 111 11.27 -11.88 -3.17
CA ASP A 111 11.51 -11.92 -1.72
C ASP A 111 12.95 -12.34 -1.40
N ASP A 112 13.45 -13.36 -2.10
CA ASP A 112 14.83 -13.87 -1.92
C ASP A 112 15.87 -12.84 -2.38
N GLU A 113 15.61 -12.16 -3.50
CA GLU A 113 16.44 -11.07 -4.02
C GLU A 113 16.51 -9.91 -3.03
N TRP A 114 15.37 -9.51 -2.45
CA TRP A 114 15.31 -8.46 -1.44
C TRP A 114 16.04 -8.85 -0.16
N VAL A 115 15.85 -10.08 0.33
CA VAL A 115 16.56 -10.59 1.52
C VAL A 115 18.07 -10.53 1.29
N LYS A 116 18.55 -10.97 0.12
CA LYS A 116 19.97 -10.92 -0.24
C LYS A 116 20.49 -9.48 -0.27
N GLU A 117 19.75 -8.55 -0.88
CA GLU A 117 20.12 -7.14 -0.96
C GLU A 117 20.24 -6.51 0.44
N VAL A 118 19.24 -6.71 1.29
CA VAL A 118 19.21 -6.16 2.65
C VAL A 118 20.30 -6.76 3.52
N THR A 119 20.59 -8.05 3.36
CA THR A 119 21.71 -8.70 4.05
C THR A 119 23.07 -8.18 3.58
N ALA A 120 23.25 -7.92 2.28
CA ALA A 120 24.47 -7.28 1.78
C ALA A 120 24.68 -5.87 2.37
N LYS A 121 23.61 -5.17 2.77
CA LYS A 121 23.65 -3.88 3.47
C LYS A 121 23.87 -3.99 4.99
N GLY A 122 24.06 -5.21 5.52
CA GLY A 122 24.40 -5.45 6.92
C GLY A 122 23.22 -5.70 7.86
N ALA A 123 21.99 -5.81 7.34
CA ALA A 123 20.81 -6.13 8.14
C ALA A 123 20.43 -7.62 8.04
N ASN A 124 19.63 -8.12 8.99
CA ASN A 124 19.08 -9.48 8.90
C ASN A 124 17.82 -9.47 8.02
N GLY A 125 18.00 -9.56 6.69
CA GLY A 125 16.91 -9.50 5.72
C GLY A 125 15.81 -10.54 5.98
N LYS A 126 16.18 -11.79 6.31
CA LYS A 126 15.21 -12.85 6.60
C LYS A 126 14.35 -12.50 7.81
N ALA A 127 14.96 -12.05 8.90
CA ALA A 127 14.22 -11.66 10.10
C ALA A 127 13.30 -10.44 9.84
N LEU A 128 13.72 -9.49 9.00
CA LEU A 128 12.88 -8.34 8.64
C LEU A 128 11.67 -8.75 7.80
N LEU A 129 11.85 -9.63 6.82
CA LEU A 129 10.74 -10.16 6.01
C LEU A 129 9.74 -10.95 6.87
N ASP A 130 10.25 -11.81 7.76
CA ASP A 130 9.41 -12.59 8.66
C ASP A 130 8.63 -11.70 9.62
N ALA A 131 9.28 -10.67 10.18
CA ALA A 131 8.63 -9.70 11.06
C ALA A 131 7.53 -8.92 10.32
N ALA A 132 7.78 -8.49 9.08
CA ALA A 132 6.78 -7.80 8.27
C ALA A 132 5.54 -8.69 8.02
N ARG A 133 5.74 -9.95 7.64
CA ARG A 133 4.65 -10.91 7.43
C ARG A 133 3.86 -11.18 8.71
N ALA A 134 4.54 -11.33 9.84
CA ALA A 134 3.90 -11.53 11.14
C ALA A 134 3.06 -10.31 11.56
N LEU A 135 3.58 -9.10 11.36
CA LEU A 135 2.85 -7.86 11.64
C LEU A 135 1.63 -7.70 10.74
N ILE A 136 1.75 -8.01 9.44
CA ILE A 136 0.59 -8.01 8.53
C ILE A 136 -0.48 -8.96 9.06
N GLN A 137 -0.14 -10.21 9.39
CA GLN A 137 -1.11 -11.17 9.95
C GLN A 137 -1.71 -10.71 11.28
N GLN A 138 -0.93 -10.08 12.14
CA GLN A 138 -1.40 -9.57 13.43
C GLN A 138 -2.43 -8.44 13.27
N PHE A 139 -2.29 -7.62 12.24
CA PHE A 139 -3.14 -6.45 12.01
C PHE A 139 -4.17 -6.64 10.89
N ASP A 140 -4.17 -7.79 10.22
CA ASP A 140 -5.21 -8.18 9.27
C ASP A 140 -6.55 -8.30 10.02
N ARG A 141 -7.59 -7.64 9.51
CA ARG A 141 -8.90 -7.48 10.19
C ARG A 141 -10.01 -8.21 9.45
#